data_AF-A0A0N4WGS5-F1
#
_entry.id   AF-A0A0N4WGS5-F1
#
_cell.length_a   1.000
_cell.length_b   1.000
_cell.length_c   1.000
_cell.angle_alpha   90.00
_cell.angle_beta   90.00
_cell.angle_gamma   90.00
#
_symmetry.space_group_name_H-M   'P 1'
#
loop_
_entity.id
_entity.type
_entity.pdbx_description
1 polymer ?
#
loop_
_entity_poly.entity_id
_entity_poly.type
_entity_poly.pdbx_seq_one_letter_code
_entity_poly.pdbx_strand_id
1 'polypeptide(L)'
;MEKVECQNGGYPHRLKCSQCVCPRGYAGTRCDERPNGKNFTSDGSGQLVEGCGQTFDASTEWQNFTDFLGDYAKSHENYAMCYYWIQVRCEIVVNRV
;
A
#
# COMPACT_ATOMS: atom_id res chain seq x y z
N MET A 1 -26.01 8.53 -6.21
CA MET A 1 -24.84 7.75 -5.73
C MET A 1 -23.71 8.00 -6.71
N GLU A 2 -22.67 8.70 -6.28
CA GLU A 2 -21.56 9.07 -7.16
C GLU A 2 -20.61 7.87 -7.31
N LYS A 3 -20.17 7.61 -8.54
CA LYS A 3 -19.25 6.51 -8.86
C LYS A 3 -17.85 6.92 -8.41
N VAL A 4 -17.20 6.08 -7.61
CA VAL A 4 -15.82 6.34 -7.18
C VAL A 4 -14.86 6.34 -8.37
N GLU A 5 -13.92 7.29 -8.37
CA GLU A 5 -12.82 7.33 -9.32
C GLU A 5 -11.59 6.63 -8.71
N CYS A 6 -11.27 5.46 -9.26
CA CYS A 6 -10.15 4.63 -8.82
C CYS A 6 -8.83 5.14 -9.39
N GLN A 7 -7.78 5.10 -8.56
CA GLN A 7 -6.42 5.50 -8.88
C GLN A 7 -5.52 4.27 -9.06
N ASN A 8 -4.30 4.48 -9.54
CA ASN A 8 -3.22 3.48 -9.56
C ASN A 8 -3.61 2.11 -10.17
N GLY A 9 -4.48 2.12 -11.19
CA GLY A 9 -4.94 0.91 -11.87
C GLY A 9 -6.04 0.12 -11.14
N GLY A 10 -6.65 0.68 -10.09
CA GLY A 10 -7.85 0.12 -9.46
C GLY A 10 -9.07 0.21 -10.35
N TYR A 11 -10.10 -0.58 -10.03
CA TYR A 11 -11.38 -0.57 -10.75
C TYR A 11 -12.57 -0.58 -9.79
N PRO A 12 -13.74 -0.04 -10.18
CA PRO A 12 -14.91 0.01 -9.30
C PRO A 12 -15.35 -1.38 -8.86
N HIS A 13 -15.64 -1.54 -7.57
CA HIS A 13 -16.15 -2.81 -7.06
C HIS A 13 -17.56 -3.09 -7.60
N ARG A 14 -17.78 -4.28 -8.15
CA ARG A 14 -19.02 -4.63 -8.88
C ARG A 14 -20.31 -4.45 -8.06
N LEU A 15 -20.24 -4.68 -6.75
CA LEU A 15 -21.40 -4.58 -5.84
C LEU A 15 -21.39 -3.34 -4.93
N LYS A 16 -20.26 -2.62 -4.86
CA LYS A 16 -20.06 -1.51 -3.91
C LYS A 16 -19.45 -0.34 -4.68
N CYS A 17 -20.28 0.35 -5.46
CA CYS A 17 -19.80 1.36 -6.41
C CYS A 17 -19.14 2.59 -5.76
N SER A 18 -19.16 2.70 -4.43
CA SER A 18 -18.48 3.71 -3.64
C SER A 18 -17.04 3.33 -3.25
N GLN A 19 -16.54 2.16 -3.65
CA GLN A 19 -15.17 1.70 -3.36
C GLN A 19 -14.55 0.97 -4.56
N CYS A 20 -13.22 0.95 -4.59
CA CYS A 20 -12.43 0.28 -5.62
C CYS A 20 -11.95 -1.10 -5.17
N VAL A 21 -11.69 -1.97 -6.15
CA VAL A 21 -10.82 -3.13 -5.99
C VAL A 21 -9.41 -2.70 -6.37
N CYS A 22 -8.46 -2.88 -5.46
CA CYS A 22 -7.10 -2.38 -5.61
C CYS A 22 -6.11 -3.46 -6.06
N PRO A 23 -5.12 -3.12 -6.90
CA PRO A 23 -3.99 -3.98 -7.17
C PRO A 23 -3.11 -4.15 -5.92
N ARG A 24 -2.25 -5.16 -5.92
CA ARG A 24 -1.29 -5.40 -4.83
C ARG A 24 -0.42 -4.16 -4.62
N GLY A 25 -0.25 -3.75 -3.36
CA GLY A 25 0.52 -2.57 -2.97
C GLY A 25 -0.27 -1.27 -2.88
N TYR A 26 -1.57 -1.30 -3.17
CA TYR A 26 -2.48 -0.17 -3.01
C TYR A 26 -3.71 -0.59 -2.18
N ALA A 27 -4.23 0.36 -1.42
CA ALA A 27 -5.38 0.18 -0.53
C ALA A 27 -6.21 1.48 -0.47
N GLY A 28 -7.19 1.50 0.43
CA GLY A 28 -8.10 2.63 0.57
C GLY A 28 -9.28 2.57 -0.39
N THR A 29 -10.16 3.55 -0.26
CA THR A 29 -11.40 3.59 -1.05
C THR A 29 -11.13 3.81 -2.54
N ARG A 30 -10.07 4.55 -2.86
CA ARG A 30 -9.70 4.92 -4.24
C ARG A 30 -8.40 4.26 -4.73
N CYS A 31 -7.79 3.36 -3.96
CA CYS A 31 -6.49 2.77 -4.29
C CYS A 31 -5.32 3.77 -4.31
N ASP A 32 -5.41 4.82 -3.50
CA ASP A 32 -4.44 5.90 -3.33
C ASP A 32 -3.73 5.86 -1.96
N GLU A 33 -4.03 4.85 -1.15
CA GLU A 33 -3.40 4.64 0.15
C GLU A 33 -2.44 3.45 0.11
N ARG A 34 -1.40 3.49 0.93
CA ARG A 34 -0.56 2.33 1.17
C ARG A 34 -1.34 1.32 2.03
N PRO A 35 -1.19 0.01 1.81
CA PRO A 35 -1.70 -0.99 2.74
C PRO A 35 -1.07 -0.80 4.13
N ASN A 36 -1.86 -0.30 5.08
CA ASN A 36 -1.41 -0.01 6.44
C ASN A 36 -1.77 -1.17 7.37
N GLY A 37 -0.78 -1.93 7.84
CA GLY A 37 -0.94 -2.73 9.06
C GLY A 37 -1.89 -3.94 9.00
N LYS A 38 -2.49 -4.24 7.84
CA LYS A 38 -3.53 -5.26 7.67
C LYS A 38 -3.38 -5.94 6.31
N ASN A 39 -2.34 -6.75 6.17
CA ASN A 39 -2.12 -7.50 4.93
C ASN A 39 -2.95 -8.78 4.99
N PHE A 40 -3.69 -9.06 3.91
CA PHE A 40 -4.39 -10.32 3.76
C PHE A 40 -3.38 -11.46 3.78
N THR A 41 -3.55 -12.42 4.68
CA THR A 41 -2.89 -13.70 4.61
C THR A 41 -3.35 -14.42 3.33
N SER A 42 -2.41 -15.05 2.63
CA SER A 42 -2.69 -15.79 1.38
C SER A 42 -3.55 -17.04 1.58
N ASP A 43 -3.80 -17.46 2.83
CA ASP A 43 -4.65 -18.58 3.21
C ASP A 43 -6.16 -18.28 3.06
N GLY A 44 -6.54 -17.04 2.72
CA GLY A 44 -7.95 -16.65 2.62
C GLY A 44 -8.67 -16.58 3.97
N SER A 45 -7.95 -16.71 5.09
CA SER A 45 -8.52 -16.63 6.45
C SER A 45 -8.93 -15.22 6.84
N GLY A 46 -8.46 -14.21 6.09
CA GLY A 46 -8.69 -12.80 6.41
C GLY A 46 -8.02 -12.39 7.73
N GLN A 47 -7.06 -13.18 8.23
CA GLN A 47 -6.37 -12.87 9.46
C GLN A 47 -5.47 -11.66 9.26
N LEU A 48 -5.70 -10.65 10.09
CA LEU A 48 -4.91 -9.43 10.12
C LEU A 48 -3.60 -9.72 10.83
N VAL A 49 -2.52 -9.89 10.06
CA VAL A 49 -1.16 -9.80 10.61
C VAL A 49 -0.82 -8.32 10.73
N GLU A 50 -0.15 -7.91 11.83
CA GLU A 50 0.43 -6.56 11.89
C GLU A 50 1.30 -6.35 10.65
N GLY A 51 0.86 -5.43 9.80
CA GLY A 51 1.47 -5.19 8.51
C GLY A 51 2.81 -4.48 8.65
N CYS A 52 3.79 -4.97 7.89
CA CYS A 52 5.09 -4.37 7.68
C CYS A 52 5.13 -3.43 6.46
N GLY A 53 6.25 -2.74 6.27
CA GLY A 53 6.43 -1.76 5.22
C GLY A 53 6.19 -0.32 5.66
N GLN A 54 6.76 0.63 4.90
CA GLN A 54 6.79 2.05 5.23
C GLN A 54 6.68 2.92 3.98
N THR A 55 6.33 4.20 4.15
CA THR A 55 6.47 5.22 3.10
C THR A 55 7.74 6.03 3.34
N PHE A 56 8.56 6.16 2.31
CA PHE A 56 9.80 6.95 2.30
C PHE A 56 9.68 8.09 1.30
N ASP A 57 10.15 9.27 1.70
CA ASP A 57 10.40 10.36 0.77
C ASP A 57 11.74 10.09 0.06
N ALA A 58 11.72 10.13 -1.27
CA ALA A 58 12.92 10.03 -2.09
C ALA A 58 13.81 11.26 -1.87
N SER A 59 15.12 11.04 -1.80
CA SER A 59 16.14 12.08 -1.75
C SER A 59 17.18 11.87 -2.84
N THR A 60 17.99 12.90 -3.09
CA THR A 60 19.19 12.79 -3.94
C THR A 60 20.29 11.98 -3.27
N GLU A 61 20.27 11.91 -1.94
CA GLU A 61 21.20 11.13 -1.13
C GLU A 61 20.69 9.70 -0.91
N TRP A 62 21.62 8.77 -0.73
CA TRP A 62 21.28 7.38 -0.40
C TRP A 62 20.70 7.28 1.01
N GLN A 63 19.59 6.56 1.14
CA GLN A 63 18.96 6.23 2.41
C GLN A 63 18.95 4.71 2.59
N ASN A 64 19.27 4.25 3.80
CA ASN A 64 19.17 2.85 4.18
C ASN A 64 17.98 2.66 5.13
N PHE A 65 17.28 1.53 5.01
CA PHE A 65 16.25 1.14 5.95
C PHE A 65 16.34 -0.36 6.25
N THR A 66 15.86 -0.74 7.42
CA THR A 66 15.78 -2.12 7.88
C THR A 66 14.36 -2.36 8.35
N ASP A 67 13.78 -3.50 7.99
CA ASP A 67 12.45 -3.93 8.44
C ASP A 67 12.51 -5.42 8.81
N PHE A 68 11.52 -5.87 9.57
CA PHE A 68 11.37 -7.26 10.00
C PHE A 68 10.22 -7.91 9.24
N LEU A 69 10.53 -8.93 8.44
CA LEU A 69 9.53 -9.66 7.65
C LEU A 69 9.07 -10.90 8.41
N GLY A 70 7.83 -10.85 8.91
CA GLY A 70 7.15 -11.99 9.52
C GLY A 70 7.47 -12.18 11.00
N ASP A 71 6.87 -13.23 11.58
CA ASP A 71 7.07 -13.67 12.95
C ASP A 71 7.86 -14.99 12.92
N TYR A 72 9.15 -14.95 13.28
CA TYR A 72 10.02 -16.12 13.30
C TYR A 72 9.59 -17.19 14.33
N ALA A 73 8.61 -16.89 15.20
CA ALA A 73 8.09 -17.83 16.19
C ALA A 73 6.88 -18.65 15.70
N LYS A 74 6.37 -18.42 14.48
CA LYS A 74 5.17 -19.10 13.93
C LYS A 74 5.49 -19.91 12.68
N SER A 75 4.67 -20.93 12.39
CA SER A 75 4.89 -21.80 11.22
C SER A 75 4.86 -20.99 9.92
N HIS A 76 5.77 -21.31 9.01
CA HIS A 76 5.97 -20.62 7.73
C HIS A 76 4.94 -21.01 6.65
N GLU A 77 3.76 -21.48 7.04
CA GLU A 77 2.72 -21.91 6.11
C GLU A 77 2.08 -20.72 5.36
N ASN A 78 2.27 -19.50 5.86
CA ASN A 78 1.74 -18.27 5.30
C ASN A 78 2.84 -17.32 4.81
N TYR A 79 2.65 -16.73 3.63
CA TYR A 79 3.53 -15.67 3.13
C TYR A 79 3.05 -14.30 3.63
N ALA A 80 3.92 -13.59 4.33
CA ALA A 80 3.73 -12.17 4.63
C ALA A 80 4.16 -11.32 3.43
N MET A 81 3.36 -10.31 3.09
CA MET A 81 3.72 -9.29 2.10
C MET A 81 3.89 -7.96 2.81
N CYS A 82 4.99 -7.25 2.55
CA CYS A 82 5.20 -5.86 2.96
C CYS A 82 5.16 -4.96 1.73
N TYR A 83 4.60 -3.76 1.87
CA TYR A 83 4.58 -2.79 0.79
C TYR A 83 5.29 -1.51 1.24
N TYR A 84 6.38 -1.19 0.55
CA TYR A 84 7.16 0.01 0.73
C TYR A 84 6.87 0.98 -0.40
N TRP A 85 6.53 2.22 -0.06
CA TRP A 85 6.30 3.28 -1.04
C TRP A 85 7.48 4.23 -1.00
N ILE A 86 8.10 4.51 -2.14
CA ILE A 86 9.14 5.54 -2.28
C ILE A 86 8.55 6.64 -3.13
N GLN A 87 8.34 7.82 -2.53
CA GLN A 87 7.59 8.92 -3.12
C GLN A 87 8.51 10.09 -3.40
N VAL A 88 8.35 10.72 -4.56
CA VAL A 88 8.96 12.03 -4.83
C VAL A 88 7.89 13.08 -4.64
N ARG A 89 8.12 14.02 -3.73
CA ARG A 89 7.32 15.25 -3.70
C ARG A 89 7.85 16.15 -4.81
N CYS A 90 7.05 16.36 -5.86
CA CYS A 90 7.38 17.33 -6.88
C CYS A 90 7.24 18.73 -6.27
N GLU A 91 8.35 19.29 -5.77
CA GLU A 91 8.42 20.71 -5.49
C GLU A 91 8.50 21.43 -6.84
N ILE A 92 7.38 21.98 -7.29
CA ILE A 92 7.39 22.92 -8.40
C ILE A 92 8.19 24.13 -7.91
N VAL A 93 9.47 24.22 -8.28
CA VAL A 93 10.23 25.46 -8.16
C VAL A 93 9.62 26.43 -9.18
N VAL A 94 8.55 27.12 -8.78
CA VAL A 94 7.98 28.22 -9.54
C VAL A 94 8.96 29.38 -9.43
N ASN A 95 10.03 29.33 -10.23
CA ASN A 95 10.78 30.54 -10.57
C ASN A 95 9.85 31.39 -11.43
N ARG A 96 9.01 32.20 -10.76
CA ARG A 96 8.34 33.32 -11.42
C ARG A 96 9.45 34.29 -11.83
N VAL A 97 9.73 34.32 -13.14
CA VAL A 97 10.52 35.37 -13.79
C VAL A 97 9.66 36.62 -13.91
#